data_AF-A0A660V2M8-F1
#
_entry.id   AF-A0A660V2M8-F1
#
_cell.length_a   1.000
_cell.length_b   1.000
_cell.length_c   1.000
_cell.angle_alpha   90.00
_cell.angle_beta   90.00
_cell.angle_gamma   90.00
#
_symmetry.space_group_name_H-M   'P 1'
#
loop_
_entity.id
_entity.type
_entity.pdbx_description
1 polymer ?
#
loop_
_entity_poly.entity_id
_entity_poly.type
_entity_poly.pdbx_seq_one_letter_code
_entity_poly.pdbx_strand_id
1 'polypeptide(L)'
;EEEIEAMIQEGVNLETLITPVRIITKDGRLAGLECQRNKLGEPDASGRRRPVPIEGSEYVAPLDTLVVAISEGSDIDCISVAGSMEIETDPKASTVKVDMETLCTNRPGVFAGGDLVTGPNTIVEAIAAGKKASVMIDRYIKGEELKQPRTVRLPDKYIEPIEGSAELAGTARVDTPRASVQWRKRGFAEVEMSLSVEEATREACRCMRCDLEFTKPHVEEEMEEKALAAGDESA
;
A
#
# COMPACT_ATOMS: atom_id res chain seq x y z
N GLU A 1 -3.82 -11.31 1.42
CA GLU A 1 -4.38 -12.68 1.59
C GLU A 1 -4.34 -13.11 3.05
N GLU A 2 -3.26 -12.82 3.77
CA GLU A 2 -3.08 -13.17 5.20
C GLU A 2 -4.26 -12.77 6.11
N GLU A 3 -4.78 -11.55 5.99
CA GLU A 3 -5.91 -11.07 6.80
C GLU A 3 -7.20 -11.87 6.57
N ILE A 4 -7.48 -12.24 5.32
CA ILE A 4 -8.66 -13.04 4.97
C ILE A 4 -8.52 -14.44 5.56
N GLU A 5 -7.33 -15.02 5.47
CA GLU A 5 -7.06 -16.34 6.05
C GLU A 5 -7.17 -16.30 7.58
N ALA A 6 -6.61 -15.28 8.24
CA ALA A 6 -6.69 -15.10 9.69
C ALA A 6 -8.15 -15.00 10.16
N MET A 7 -8.96 -14.22 9.45
CA MET A 7 -10.40 -14.08 9.67
C MET A 7 -11.13 -15.43 9.54
N ILE A 8 -10.80 -16.23 8.52
CA ILE A 8 -11.38 -17.58 8.33
C ILE A 8 -10.96 -18.52 9.47
N GLN A 9 -9.68 -18.50 9.88
CA GLN A 9 -9.19 -19.29 11.03
C GLN A 9 -9.89 -18.89 12.33
N GLU A 10 -10.28 -17.63 12.45
CA GLU A 10 -11.09 -17.11 13.57
C GLU A 10 -12.57 -17.50 13.47
N GLY A 11 -12.99 -18.18 12.41
CA GLY A 11 -14.35 -18.69 12.24
C GLY A 11 -15.37 -17.60 11.91
N VAL A 12 -14.92 -16.48 11.34
CA VAL A 12 -15.82 -15.48 10.75
C VAL A 12 -16.40 -16.05 9.45
N ASN A 13 -17.71 -15.93 9.28
CA ASN A 13 -18.39 -16.35 8.05
C ASN A 13 -18.26 -15.25 6.98
N LEU A 14 -17.58 -15.56 5.87
CA LEU A 14 -17.42 -14.65 4.74
C LEU A 14 -18.45 -14.96 3.66
N GLU A 15 -19.46 -14.10 3.52
CA GLU A 15 -20.41 -14.16 2.42
C GLU A 15 -20.03 -13.17 1.32
N THR A 16 -19.50 -13.69 0.21
CA THR A 16 -19.16 -12.89 -0.97
C THR A 16 -20.35 -12.72 -1.91
N LEU A 17 -20.31 -11.72 -2.79
CA LEU A 17 -21.35 -11.44 -3.79
C LEU A 17 -22.73 -11.17 -3.18
N ILE A 18 -22.77 -10.62 -1.98
CA ILE A 18 -24.00 -10.17 -1.32
C ILE A 18 -24.05 -8.64 -1.34
N THR A 19 -25.19 -8.09 -1.74
CA THR A 19 -25.44 -6.64 -1.67
C THR A 19 -26.50 -6.36 -0.61
N PRO A 20 -26.22 -5.49 0.38
CA PRO A 20 -27.24 -5.04 1.31
C PRO A 20 -28.25 -4.13 0.59
N VAL A 21 -29.54 -4.39 0.79
CA VAL A 21 -30.65 -3.67 0.14
C VAL A 21 -31.35 -2.75 1.13
N ARG A 22 -31.60 -3.23 2.36
CA ARG A 22 -32.36 -2.48 3.36
C ARG A 22 -32.05 -2.93 4.79
N ILE A 23 -31.97 -1.96 5.69
CA ILE A 23 -31.90 -2.22 7.14
C ILE A 23 -33.31 -2.54 7.66
N ILE A 24 -33.46 -3.68 8.32
CA ILE A 24 -34.72 -4.10 8.95
C ILE A 24 -34.70 -3.70 10.42
N THR A 25 -35.74 -2.98 10.84
CA THR A 25 -35.92 -2.56 12.23
C THR A 25 -37.23 -3.08 12.81
N LYS A 26 -37.22 -3.36 14.11
CA LYS A 26 -38.38 -3.75 14.89
C LYS A 26 -38.34 -3.00 16.21
N ASP A 27 -39.44 -2.33 16.56
CA ASP A 27 -39.57 -1.55 17.81
C ASP A 27 -38.42 -0.52 17.99
N GLY A 28 -38.00 0.12 16.89
CA GLY A 28 -36.91 1.10 16.88
C GLY A 28 -35.50 0.50 17.05
N ARG A 29 -35.35 -0.83 17.01
CA ARG A 29 -34.07 -1.54 17.10
C ARG A 29 -33.75 -2.28 15.82
N LEU A 30 -32.45 -2.42 15.54
CA LEU A 30 -31.94 -3.25 14.46
C LEU A 30 -32.39 -4.71 14.67
N ALA A 31 -32.94 -5.32 13.63
CA ALA A 31 -33.45 -6.70 13.66
C ALA A 31 -32.89 -7.56 12.52
N GLY A 32 -32.31 -6.95 11.49
CA GLY A 32 -31.71 -7.67 10.38
C GLY A 32 -31.29 -6.77 9.23
N LEU A 33 -30.73 -7.39 8.20
CA LEU A 33 -30.35 -6.77 6.94
C LEU A 33 -30.96 -7.57 5.80
N GLU A 34 -31.78 -6.91 4.98
CA GLU A 34 -32.24 -7.46 3.71
C GLU A 34 -31.09 -7.41 2.71
N CYS A 35 -30.78 -8.55 2.12
CA CYS A 35 -29.64 -8.80 1.27
C CYS A 35 -30.09 -9.42 -0.05
N GLN A 36 -29.36 -9.16 -1.13
CA GLN A 36 -29.56 -9.75 -2.45
C GLN A 36 -28.29 -10.48 -2.89
N ARG A 37 -28.43 -11.67 -3.49
CA ARG A 37 -27.30 -12.41 -4.05
C ARG A 37 -26.97 -11.88 -5.44
N ASN A 38 -25.67 -11.92 -5.76
CA ASN A 38 -25.15 -11.51 -7.05
C ASN A 38 -24.39 -12.65 -7.72
N LYS A 39 -24.30 -12.57 -9.05
CA LYS A 39 -23.33 -13.30 -9.86
C LYS A 39 -22.27 -12.34 -10.38
N LEU A 40 -21.13 -12.88 -10.78
CA LEU A 40 -20.10 -12.11 -11.47
C LEU A 40 -20.58 -11.78 -12.89
N GLY A 41 -20.59 -10.50 -13.24
CA GLY A 41 -20.81 -10.04 -14.61
C GLY A 41 -19.55 -10.11 -15.46
N GLU A 42 -19.59 -9.39 -16.57
CA GLU A 42 -18.45 -9.20 -17.47
C GLU A 42 -17.35 -8.35 -16.80
N PRO A 43 -16.07 -8.62 -17.11
CA PRO A 43 -14.97 -7.79 -16.66
C PRO A 43 -15.05 -6.40 -17.31
N ASP A 44 -14.77 -5.36 -16.54
CA ASP A 44 -14.56 -4.02 -17.07
C ASP A 44 -13.14 -3.84 -17.62
N ALA A 45 -12.79 -2.62 -18.05
CA ALA A 45 -11.48 -2.30 -18.62
C ALA A 45 -10.30 -2.54 -17.65
N SER A 46 -10.54 -2.61 -16.33
CA SER A 46 -9.52 -2.95 -15.33
C SER A 46 -9.40 -4.46 -15.09
N GLY A 47 -10.24 -5.28 -15.75
CA GLY A 47 -10.39 -6.71 -15.48
C GLY A 47 -11.31 -7.04 -14.31
N ARG A 48 -11.80 -6.02 -13.58
CA ARG A 48 -12.70 -6.20 -12.44
C ARG A 48 -14.09 -6.58 -12.93
N ARG A 49 -14.64 -7.67 -12.40
CA ARG A 49 -16.02 -8.09 -12.70
C ARG A 49 -17.00 -7.37 -11.77
N ARG A 50 -18.03 -6.77 -12.35
CA ARG A 50 -19.09 -6.11 -11.57
C ARG A 50 -20.09 -7.13 -11.01
N PRO A 51 -20.61 -6.94 -9.79
CA PRO A 51 -21.71 -7.76 -9.28
C PRO A 51 -22.98 -7.49 -10.10
N VAL A 52 -23.67 -8.55 -10.49
CA VAL A 52 -24.97 -8.50 -11.18
C VAL A 52 -26.02 -9.19 -10.30
N PRO A 53 -27.10 -8.48 -9.90
CA PRO A 53 -28.19 -9.05 -9.12
C PRO A 53 -28.76 -10.35 -9.70
N ILE A 54 -29.07 -11.29 -8.81
CA ILE A 54 -29.89 -12.47 -9.13
C ILE A 54 -31.32 -12.16 -8.66
N GLU A 55 -32.24 -11.99 -9.59
CA GLU A 55 -33.65 -11.70 -9.28
C GLU A 55 -34.28 -12.82 -8.43
N GLY A 56 -35.05 -12.44 -7.40
CA GLY A 56 -35.73 -13.38 -6.51
C GLY A 56 -34.81 -14.05 -5.48
N SER A 57 -33.56 -13.61 -5.36
CA SER A 57 -32.58 -14.14 -4.41
C SER A 57 -32.53 -13.38 -3.08
N GLU A 58 -33.46 -12.45 -2.88
CA GLU A 58 -33.54 -11.61 -1.69
C GLU A 58 -33.83 -12.44 -0.43
N TYR A 59 -33.11 -12.14 0.65
CA TYR A 59 -33.30 -12.77 1.96
C TYR A 59 -32.99 -11.80 3.08
N VAL A 60 -33.54 -12.06 4.26
CA VAL A 60 -33.23 -11.29 5.47
C VAL A 60 -32.22 -12.06 6.31
N ALA A 61 -31.04 -11.48 6.51
CA ALA A 61 -30.05 -11.94 7.46
C ALA A 61 -30.37 -11.35 8.85
N PRO A 62 -30.73 -12.17 9.85
CA PRO A 62 -30.98 -11.67 11.21
C PRO A 62 -29.66 -11.24 11.86
N LEU A 63 -29.62 -10.02 12.39
CA LEU A 63 -28.48 -9.46 13.12
C LEU A 63 -28.95 -8.37 14.09
N ASP A 64 -28.19 -8.17 15.16
CA ASP A 64 -28.44 -7.13 16.18
C ASP A 64 -27.46 -5.95 16.08
N THR A 65 -26.35 -6.13 15.38
CA THR A 65 -25.26 -5.19 15.26
C THR A 65 -24.80 -5.12 13.80
N LEU A 66 -24.72 -3.90 13.26
CA LEU A 66 -24.24 -3.64 11.90
C LEU A 66 -23.05 -2.68 11.97
N VAL A 67 -21.88 -3.13 11.52
CA VAL A 67 -20.69 -2.30 11.34
C VAL A 67 -20.52 -2.04 9.84
N VAL A 68 -20.63 -0.77 9.44
CA VAL A 68 -20.52 -0.37 8.04
C VAL A 68 -19.06 -0.06 7.71
N ALA A 69 -18.44 -0.89 6.87
CA ALA A 69 -17.04 -0.77 6.47
C ALA A 69 -16.90 -0.69 4.94
N ILE A 70 -17.60 0.26 4.31
CA ILE A 70 -17.70 0.42 2.84
C ILE A 70 -16.75 1.49 2.29
N SER A 71 -15.58 1.66 2.92
CA SER A 71 -14.66 2.80 2.74
C SER A 71 -15.13 4.06 3.47
N GLU A 72 -14.28 5.07 3.40
CA GLU A 72 -14.47 6.43 3.90
C GLU A 72 -14.11 7.46 2.81
N GLY A 73 -14.49 8.71 3.04
CA GLY A 73 -14.13 9.86 2.21
C GLY A 73 -13.80 11.06 3.10
N SER A 74 -12.98 11.99 2.60
CA SER A 74 -12.60 13.16 3.38
C SER A 74 -13.76 14.18 3.43
N ASP A 75 -13.94 14.81 4.59
CA ASP A 75 -14.83 15.97 4.70
C ASP A 75 -14.14 17.20 4.08
N ILE A 76 -14.53 17.50 2.85
CA ILE A 76 -13.96 18.60 2.05
C ILE A 76 -14.81 19.88 2.10
N ASP A 77 -15.96 19.87 2.77
CA ASP A 77 -16.90 21.01 2.74
C ASP A 77 -16.26 22.26 3.34
N CYS A 78 -15.52 22.08 4.44
CA CYS A 78 -14.78 23.16 5.12
C CYS A 78 -13.57 23.70 4.34
N ILE A 79 -13.06 22.93 3.36
CA ILE A 79 -11.85 23.23 2.57
C ILE A 79 -12.21 23.86 1.22
N SER A 80 -13.35 23.46 0.65
CA SER A 80 -13.78 23.82 -0.70
C SER A 80 -13.91 25.33 -0.93
N VAL A 81 -14.16 25.73 -2.19
CA VAL A 81 -14.42 27.13 -2.57
C VAL A 81 -15.64 27.72 -1.85
N ALA A 82 -16.62 26.90 -1.45
CA ALA A 82 -17.73 27.36 -0.61
C ALA A 82 -17.31 27.57 0.86
N GLY A 83 -16.23 26.92 1.29
CA GLY A 83 -15.53 27.19 2.54
C GLY A 83 -14.62 28.41 2.43
N SER A 84 -14.20 28.96 3.57
CA SER A 84 -13.38 30.18 3.64
C SER A 84 -11.95 30.06 3.06
N MET A 85 -11.55 28.88 2.57
CA MET A 85 -10.17 28.59 2.19
C MET A 85 -9.87 28.72 0.69
N GLU A 86 -10.91 28.73 -0.16
CA GLU A 86 -10.81 28.86 -1.62
C GLU A 86 -9.92 27.79 -2.30
N ILE A 87 -9.92 26.56 -1.77
CA ILE A 87 -9.12 25.45 -2.32
C ILE A 87 -9.98 24.62 -3.27
N GLU A 88 -9.42 24.27 -4.43
CA GLU A 88 -10.07 23.40 -5.41
C GLU A 88 -10.16 21.95 -4.91
N THR A 89 -11.34 21.35 -5.04
CA THR A 89 -11.63 19.98 -4.63
C THR A 89 -12.25 19.18 -5.77
N ASP A 90 -12.26 17.86 -5.63
CA ASP A 90 -13.06 16.93 -6.43
C ASP A 90 -14.20 16.36 -5.55
N PRO A 91 -15.43 16.89 -5.66
CA PRO A 91 -16.56 16.40 -4.89
C PRO A 91 -16.94 14.95 -5.17
N LYS A 92 -16.61 14.41 -6.35
CA LYS A 92 -16.92 13.02 -6.68
C LYS A 92 -15.97 12.05 -5.98
N ALA A 93 -14.70 12.43 -5.88
CA ALA A 93 -13.69 11.65 -5.18
C ALA A 93 -13.61 11.99 -3.67
N SER A 94 -14.24 13.09 -3.23
CA SER A 94 -14.09 13.64 -1.88
C SER A 94 -12.62 13.93 -1.53
N THR A 95 -11.88 14.56 -2.47
CA THR A 95 -10.45 14.87 -2.34
C THR A 95 -10.13 16.33 -2.70
N VAL A 96 -8.93 16.78 -2.31
CA VAL A 96 -8.35 18.07 -2.69
C VAL A 96 -7.56 17.92 -3.99
N LYS A 97 -7.70 18.89 -4.90
CA LYS A 97 -6.92 18.92 -6.14
C LYS A 97 -5.55 19.55 -5.89
N VAL A 98 -4.52 18.86 -6.36
CA VAL A 98 -3.14 19.32 -6.32
C VAL A 98 -2.43 19.01 -7.62
N ASP A 99 -1.34 19.71 -7.87
CA ASP A 99 -0.32 19.25 -8.81
C ASP A 99 0.39 18.00 -8.22
N MET A 100 0.38 16.88 -8.94
CA MET A 100 0.87 15.60 -8.39
C MET A 100 2.41 15.51 -8.27
N GLU A 101 3.14 16.39 -8.95
CA GLU A 101 4.60 16.46 -8.85
C GLU A 101 5.04 17.28 -7.63
N THR A 102 4.31 18.36 -7.33
CA THR A 102 4.67 19.36 -6.31
C THR A 102 3.79 19.34 -5.07
N LEU A 103 2.63 18.70 -5.14
CA LEU A 103 1.57 18.69 -4.11
C LEU A 103 0.99 20.07 -3.77
N CYS A 104 1.21 21.07 -4.63
CA CYS A 104 0.62 22.39 -4.48
C CYS A 104 -0.86 22.37 -4.79
N THR A 105 -1.66 23.05 -3.96
CA THR A 105 -3.04 23.39 -4.31
C THR A 105 -3.08 24.59 -5.27
N ASN A 106 -4.28 25.01 -5.68
CA ASN A 106 -4.49 26.28 -6.40
C ASN A 106 -4.13 27.52 -5.55
N ARG A 107 -4.02 27.39 -4.23
CA ARG A 107 -3.65 28.49 -3.33
C ARG A 107 -2.13 28.50 -3.07
N PRO A 108 -1.41 29.59 -3.42
CA PRO A 108 0.03 29.68 -3.18
C PRO A 108 0.39 29.45 -1.70
N GLY A 109 1.41 28.62 -1.47
CA GLY A 109 1.89 28.28 -0.13
C GLY A 109 1.06 27.25 0.62
N VAL A 110 0.01 26.70 0.01
CA VAL A 110 -0.80 25.62 0.58
C VAL A 110 -0.58 24.32 -0.21
N PHE A 111 -0.22 23.27 0.51
CA PHE A 111 0.10 21.95 0.00
C PHE A 111 -0.80 20.90 0.64
N ALA A 112 -1.09 19.81 -0.06
CA ALA A 112 -1.88 18.70 0.46
C ALA A 112 -1.31 17.35 -0.02
N GLY A 113 -1.43 16.31 0.80
CA GLY A 113 -0.94 14.97 0.47
C GLY A 113 -1.63 13.89 1.31
N GLY A 114 -1.31 12.63 1.01
CA GLY A 114 -1.98 11.48 1.61
C GLY A 114 -3.43 11.32 1.14
N ASP A 115 -4.26 10.69 1.98
CA ASP A 115 -5.62 10.28 1.61
C ASP A 115 -6.54 11.46 1.28
N LEU A 116 -6.25 12.66 1.78
CA LEU A 116 -6.98 13.88 1.40
C LEU A 116 -6.85 14.20 -0.10
N VAL A 117 -5.80 13.72 -0.76
CA VAL A 117 -5.54 13.92 -2.19
C VAL A 117 -5.88 12.67 -2.99
N THR A 118 -5.46 11.49 -2.53
CA THR A 118 -5.60 10.23 -3.31
C THR A 118 -6.87 9.45 -3.01
N GLY A 119 -7.58 9.78 -1.92
CA GLY A 119 -8.50 8.85 -1.26
C GLY A 119 -7.75 7.78 -0.46
N PRO A 120 -8.47 6.89 0.24
CA PRO A 120 -7.89 5.87 1.11
C PRO A 120 -6.82 5.03 0.41
N ASN A 121 -5.61 5.04 0.94
CA ASN A 121 -4.48 4.31 0.37
C ASN A 121 -3.58 3.74 1.49
N THR A 122 -2.39 3.25 1.13
CA THR A 122 -1.45 2.69 2.10
C THR A 122 -0.76 3.79 2.91
N ILE A 123 -0.39 3.45 4.15
CA ILE A 123 0.39 4.33 5.03
C ILE A 123 1.71 4.77 4.37
N VAL A 124 2.32 3.90 3.57
CA VAL A 124 3.58 4.19 2.88
C VAL A 124 3.40 5.32 1.87
N GLU A 125 2.29 5.35 1.13
CA GLU A 125 1.97 6.43 0.19
C GLU A 125 1.74 7.76 0.93
N ALA A 126 1.06 7.74 2.08
CA ALA A 126 0.89 8.92 2.91
C ALA A 126 2.24 9.47 3.42
N ILE A 127 3.15 8.59 3.87
CA ILE A 127 4.51 8.97 4.28
C ILE A 127 5.30 9.53 3.08
N ALA A 128 5.20 8.91 1.90
CA ALA A 128 5.85 9.38 0.69
C ALA A 128 5.35 10.78 0.30
N ALA A 129 4.05 11.02 0.37
CA ALA A 129 3.44 12.32 0.14
C ALA A 129 3.95 13.36 1.16
N GLY A 130 4.03 13.01 2.45
CA GLY A 130 4.59 13.89 3.48
C GLY A 130 6.05 14.27 3.23
N LYS A 131 6.89 13.30 2.83
CA LYS A 131 8.29 13.55 2.44
C LYS A 131 8.41 14.44 1.19
N LYS A 132 7.52 14.27 0.22
CA LYS A 132 7.48 15.12 -0.97
C LYS A 132 7.05 16.54 -0.61
N ALA A 133 5.96 16.68 0.14
CA ALA A 133 5.44 17.98 0.56
C ALA A 133 6.47 18.78 1.37
N SER A 134 7.22 18.14 2.28
CA SER A 134 8.24 18.84 3.07
C SER A 134 9.35 19.46 2.21
N VAL A 135 9.82 18.75 1.18
CA VAL A 135 10.81 19.26 0.22
C VAL A 135 10.25 20.45 -0.57
N MET A 136 8.97 20.40 -0.96
CA MET A 136 8.33 21.46 -1.73
C MET A 136 8.05 22.70 -0.89
N ILE A 137 7.66 22.52 0.37
CA ILE A 137 7.47 23.61 1.33
C ILE A 137 8.80 24.32 1.61
N ASP A 138 9.88 23.56 1.84
CA ASP A 138 11.22 24.14 2.06
C ASP A 138 11.67 25.00 0.87
N ARG A 139 11.49 24.49 -0.35
CA ARG A 139 11.78 25.21 -1.60
C ARG A 139 10.91 26.46 -1.76
N TYR A 140 9.61 26.34 -1.49
CA TYR A 140 8.67 27.46 -1.56
C TYR A 140 9.09 28.61 -0.63
N ILE A 141 9.44 28.30 0.62
CA ILE A 141 9.89 29.29 1.60
C ILE A 141 11.20 29.97 1.17
N LYS A 142 12.11 29.23 0.51
CA LYS A 142 13.37 29.76 0.00
C LYS A 142 13.24 30.50 -1.34
N GLY A 143 12.06 30.48 -1.98
CA GLY A 143 11.87 31.03 -3.32
C GLY A 143 12.57 30.22 -4.41
N GLU A 144 12.82 28.93 -4.16
CA GLU A 144 13.41 28.01 -5.11
C GLU A 144 12.35 27.39 -6.04
N GLU A 145 12.78 26.81 -7.16
CA GLU A 145 11.90 26.09 -8.08
C GLU A 145 11.26 24.88 -7.38
N LEU A 146 9.94 24.75 -7.50
CA LEU A 146 9.14 23.66 -6.93
C LEU A 146 9.31 22.38 -7.75
N LYS A 147 10.46 21.74 -7.56
CA LYS A 147 10.80 20.50 -8.24
C LYS A 147 11.50 19.54 -7.29
N GLN A 148 11.12 18.27 -7.36
CA GLN A 148 11.73 17.26 -6.52
C GLN A 148 13.16 16.97 -7.04
N PRO A 149 14.20 17.13 -6.20
CA PRO A 149 15.55 16.77 -6.60
C PRO A 149 15.62 15.25 -6.77
N ARG A 150 16.05 14.80 -7.95
CA ARG A 150 16.30 13.38 -8.23
C ARG A 150 17.69 13.01 -7.71
N THR A 151 17.83 12.85 -6.40
CA THR A 151 19.04 12.27 -5.81
C THR A 151 18.82 10.79 -5.59
N VAL A 152 19.31 9.96 -6.50
CA VAL A 152 19.38 8.52 -6.30
C VAL A 152 20.62 8.23 -5.46
N ARG A 153 20.46 7.52 -4.33
CA ARG A 153 21.59 6.95 -3.59
C ARG A 153 21.70 5.48 -3.94
N LEU A 154 22.60 5.17 -4.86
CA LEU A 154 22.93 3.80 -5.22
C LEU A 154 23.99 3.25 -4.25
N PRO A 155 24.02 1.93 -4.00
CA PRO A 155 25.13 1.30 -3.31
C PRO A 155 26.45 1.58 -4.04
N ASP A 156 27.44 2.11 -3.33
CA ASP A 156 28.76 2.48 -3.87
C ASP A 156 29.88 1.59 -3.35
N LYS A 157 29.58 0.74 -2.37
CA LYS A 157 30.56 -0.11 -1.69
C LYS A 157 30.18 -1.57 -1.82
N TYR A 158 31.13 -2.35 -2.34
CA TYR A 158 31.04 -3.80 -2.31
C TYR A 158 31.18 -4.30 -0.88
N ILE A 159 30.23 -5.14 -0.45
CA ILE A 159 30.24 -5.80 0.84
C ILE A 159 30.52 -7.29 0.60
N GLU A 160 31.57 -7.80 1.24
CA GLU A 160 31.89 -9.23 1.18
C GLU A 160 30.78 -10.06 1.86
N PRO A 161 30.34 -11.16 1.22
CA PRO A 161 29.30 -12.01 1.77
C PRO A 161 29.79 -12.71 3.04
N ILE A 162 28.90 -12.83 4.03
CA ILE A 162 29.13 -13.63 5.24
C ILE A 162 29.16 -15.12 4.85
N GLU A 163 30.05 -15.91 5.45
CA GLU A 163 30.11 -17.35 5.22
C GLU A 163 28.73 -18.02 5.38
N GLY A 164 28.35 -18.87 4.42
CA GLY A 164 27.05 -19.55 4.38
C GLY A 164 25.87 -18.71 3.86
N SER A 165 26.04 -17.40 3.59
CA SER A 165 24.95 -16.55 3.09
C SER A 165 24.44 -16.98 1.71
N ALA A 166 25.34 -17.48 0.85
CA ALA A 166 24.99 -17.93 -0.50
C ALA A 166 24.07 -19.16 -0.50
N GLU A 167 24.26 -20.06 0.47
CA GLU A 167 23.43 -21.26 0.63
C GLU A 167 22.03 -20.89 1.15
N LEU A 168 21.93 -19.81 1.93
CA LEU A 168 20.69 -19.30 2.47
C LEU A 168 19.87 -18.50 1.46
N ALA A 169 20.49 -17.85 0.46
CA ALA A 169 19.83 -16.98 -0.50
C ALA A 169 18.66 -17.66 -1.26
N GLY A 170 18.74 -18.98 -1.48
CA GLY A 170 17.69 -19.78 -2.14
C GLY A 170 16.63 -20.37 -1.21
N THR A 171 16.71 -20.13 0.10
CA THR A 171 15.76 -20.69 1.07
C THR A 171 14.45 -19.90 1.11
N ALA A 172 13.37 -20.58 1.50
CA ALA A 172 12.08 -19.93 1.73
C ALA A 172 12.19 -18.94 2.90
N ARG A 173 11.46 -17.83 2.79
CA ARG A 173 11.32 -16.86 3.88
C ARG A 173 10.74 -17.55 5.11
N VAL A 174 11.21 -17.17 6.29
CA VAL A 174 10.61 -17.62 7.54
C VAL A 174 9.23 -16.99 7.70
N ASP A 175 8.21 -17.81 7.94
CA ASP A 175 6.87 -17.31 8.28
C ASP A 175 6.88 -16.67 9.66
N THR A 176 6.40 -15.44 9.75
CA THR A 176 6.28 -14.73 11.03
C THR A 176 5.35 -15.50 11.98
N PRO A 177 5.82 -15.90 13.18
CA PRO A 177 4.97 -16.55 14.16
C PRO A 177 3.79 -15.65 14.52
N ARG A 178 2.59 -16.22 14.65
CA ARG A 178 1.38 -15.49 15.00
C ARG A 178 0.77 -16.03 16.28
N ALA A 179 0.14 -15.16 17.05
CA ALA A 179 -0.62 -15.56 18.23
C ALA A 179 -1.70 -16.58 17.86
N SER A 180 -1.97 -17.51 18.79
CA SER A 180 -2.99 -18.54 18.60
C SER A 180 -4.37 -17.92 18.34
N VAL A 181 -5.21 -18.59 17.55
CA VAL A 181 -6.59 -18.15 17.25
C VAL A 181 -7.38 -17.80 18.51
N GLN A 182 -7.24 -18.58 19.58
CA GLN A 182 -7.94 -18.35 20.85
C GLN A 182 -7.55 -17.03 21.52
N TRP A 183 -6.30 -16.60 21.32
CA TRP A 183 -5.81 -15.33 21.82
C TRP A 183 -6.29 -14.15 20.97
N ARG A 184 -6.22 -14.28 19.64
CA ARG A 184 -6.62 -13.22 18.69
C ARG A 184 -8.08 -12.79 18.87
N LYS A 185 -8.97 -13.73 19.19
CA LYS A 185 -10.40 -13.46 19.45
C LYS A 185 -10.70 -12.62 20.68
N ARG A 186 -9.74 -12.47 21.61
CA ARG A 186 -10.01 -11.94 22.97
C ARG A 186 -9.56 -10.49 23.18
N GLY A 187 -8.97 -9.83 22.19
CA GLY A 187 -8.60 -8.41 22.32
C GLY A 187 -7.73 -7.86 21.20
N PHE A 188 -7.13 -6.70 21.47
CA PHE A 188 -6.27 -5.94 20.53
C PHE A 188 -4.77 -6.18 20.79
N ALA A 189 -4.41 -7.33 21.35
CA ALA A 189 -3.01 -7.69 21.56
C ALA A 189 -2.32 -7.92 20.22
N GLU A 190 -1.00 -7.72 20.20
CA GLU A 190 -0.19 -7.94 19.01
C GLU A 190 -0.36 -9.38 18.48
N VAL A 191 -0.69 -9.49 17.19
CA VAL A 191 -0.95 -10.77 16.53
C VAL A 191 0.33 -11.35 15.96
N GLU A 192 1.13 -10.53 15.30
CA GLU A 192 2.44 -10.91 14.78
C GLU A 192 3.46 -10.91 15.91
N MET A 193 4.13 -12.03 16.12
CA MET A 193 5.15 -12.17 17.16
C MET A 193 6.54 -12.03 16.55
N SER A 194 7.51 -11.74 17.40
CA SER A 194 8.91 -11.65 16.98
C SER A 194 9.46 -13.02 16.57
N LEU A 195 10.30 -13.01 15.54
CA LEU A 195 11.15 -14.16 15.21
C LEU A 195 12.08 -14.49 16.39
N SER A 196 12.46 -15.76 16.53
CA SER A 196 13.59 -16.12 17.38
C SER A 196 14.89 -15.48 16.89
N VAL A 197 15.89 -15.36 17.78
CA VAL A 197 17.19 -14.78 17.41
C VAL A 197 17.82 -15.56 16.26
N GLU A 198 17.69 -16.88 16.28
CA GLU A 198 18.20 -17.79 15.26
C GLU A 198 17.51 -17.57 13.91
N GLU A 199 16.18 -17.45 13.88
CA GLU A 199 15.41 -17.19 12.67
C GLU A 199 15.69 -15.79 12.11
N ALA A 200 15.75 -14.78 12.97
CA ALA A 200 16.09 -13.41 12.56
C ALA A 200 17.51 -13.32 11.99
N THR A 201 18.48 -14.01 12.61
CA THR A 201 19.86 -14.09 12.11
C THR A 201 19.90 -14.76 10.75
N ARG A 202 19.18 -15.88 10.59
CA ARG A 202 19.09 -16.57 9.30
C ARG A 202 18.48 -15.70 8.21
N GLU A 203 17.39 -14.98 8.52
CA GLU A 203 16.74 -14.08 7.56
C GLU A 203 17.65 -12.90 7.19
N ALA A 204 18.40 -12.34 8.16
CA ALA A 204 19.39 -11.29 7.90
C ALA A 204 20.54 -11.77 6.99
N CYS A 205 20.91 -13.05 7.08
CA CYS A 205 21.91 -13.66 6.20
C CYS A 205 21.38 -14.02 4.80
N ARG A 206 20.07 -13.95 4.56
CA ARG A 206 19.43 -14.26 3.26
C ARG A 206 19.52 -13.09 2.27
N CYS A 207 20.74 -12.58 2.04
CA CYS A 207 20.94 -11.46 1.13
C CYS A 207 20.84 -11.91 -0.34
N MET A 208 19.89 -11.34 -1.10
CA MET A 208 19.71 -11.58 -2.54
C MET A 208 20.75 -10.86 -3.42
N ARG A 209 21.69 -10.14 -2.81
CA ARG A 209 22.81 -9.45 -3.47
C ARG A 209 22.46 -8.47 -4.60
N CYS A 210 21.36 -7.72 -4.44
CA CYS A 210 20.99 -6.65 -5.36
C CYS A 210 22.05 -5.53 -5.49
N ASP A 211 22.95 -5.40 -4.50
CA ASP A 211 24.11 -4.49 -4.52
C ASP A 211 25.10 -4.80 -5.65
N LEU A 212 25.18 -6.06 -6.09
CA LEU A 212 26.14 -6.49 -7.10
C LEU A 212 25.92 -5.81 -8.46
N GLU A 213 24.71 -5.35 -8.75
CA GLU A 213 24.41 -4.58 -9.97
C GLU A 213 25.21 -3.26 -10.03
N PHE A 214 25.49 -2.65 -8.87
CA PHE A 214 26.13 -1.34 -8.78
C PHE A 214 27.57 -1.39 -8.27
N THR A 215 27.94 -2.47 -7.59
CA THR A 215 29.20 -2.57 -6.82
C THR A 215 30.16 -3.62 -7.34
N LYS A 216 29.74 -4.51 -8.25
CA LYS A 216 30.68 -5.45 -8.88
C LYS A 216 31.71 -4.68 -9.69
N PRO A 217 33.01 -4.90 -9.49
CA PRO A 217 34.01 -4.43 -10.42
C PRO A 217 33.70 -5.05 -11.80
N HIS A 218 33.62 -4.24 -12.85
CA HIS A 218 33.50 -4.71 -14.23
C HIS A 218 34.86 -5.28 -14.67
N VAL A 219 35.19 -6.48 -14.17
CA VAL A 219 36.47 -7.14 -14.47
C VAL A 219 36.54 -7.54 -15.95
N GLU A 220 35.39 -7.73 -16.61
CA GLU A 220 35.34 -8.12 -18.03
C GLU A 220 35.61 -6.93 -18.98
N GLU A 221 35.14 -5.72 -18.67
CA GLU A 221 35.39 -4.54 -19.52
C GLU A 221 36.87 -4.10 -19.46
N GLU A 222 37.51 -4.11 -18.29
CA GLU A 222 38.94 -3.81 -18.18
C GLU A 222 39.85 -4.84 -18.86
N MET A 223 39.38 -6.09 -19.02
CA MET A 223 40.12 -7.14 -19.72
C MET A 223 39.92 -7.09 -21.23
N GLU A 224 38.73 -6.76 -21.73
CA GLU A 224 38.49 -6.54 -23.17
C GLU A 224 39.21 -5.29 -23.68
N GLU A 225 39.21 -4.19 -22.91
CA GLU A 225 39.93 -2.96 -23.28
C GLU A 225 41.45 -3.17 -23.31
N LYS A 226 41.99 -3.94 -22.35
CA LYS A 226 43.41 -4.33 -22.33
C LYS A 226 43.77 -5.36 -23.42
N ALA A 227 42.84 -6.24 -23.80
CA ALA A 227 43.05 -7.20 -24.89
C ALA A 227 42.99 -6.52 -26.26
N LEU A 228 42.10 -5.54 -26.48
CA LEU A 228 42.09 -4.72 -27.70
C LEU A 228 43.34 -3.83 -27.79
N ALA A 229 43.80 -3.24 -26.69
CA ALA A 229 45.02 -2.44 -26.67
C ALA A 229 46.31 -3.26 -26.92
N ALA A 230 46.34 -4.54 -26.51
CA ALA A 230 47.47 -5.43 -26.75
C ALA A 230 47.48 -6.07 -28.16
N GLY A 231 46.38 -5.96 -28.92
CA GLY A 231 46.24 -6.51 -30.26
C GLY A 231 46.74 -5.60 -31.40
N ASP A 232 47.09 -4.34 -31.12
CA ASP A 232 47.48 -3.33 -32.12
C ASP A 232 49.01 -3.07 -32.18
N GLU A 233 49.81 -3.82 -31.40
CA GLU A 233 51.29 -3.72 -31.41
C GLU A 233 51.99 -4.81 -32.28
N SER A 234 51.25 -5.47 -33.17
CA SER A 234 51.86 -6.37 -34.18
C SER A 234 51.36 -6.07 -35.60
N ALA A 235 51.87 -5.00 -36.18
CA ALA A 235 51.93 -4.75 -37.62
C ALA A 235 53.26 -4.06 -37.99
#